data_AF-A0A816FEP4-F1
#
_entry.id   AF-A0A816FEP4-F1
#
_cell.length_a   1.000
_cell.length_b   1.000
_cell.length_c   1.000
_cell.angle_alpha   90.00
_cell.angle_beta   90.00
_cell.angle_gamma   90.00
#
_symmetry.space_group_name_H-M   'P 1'
#
loop_
_entity.id
_entity.type
_entity.pdbx_description
1 polymer ?
#
loop_
_entity_poly.entity_id
_entity_poly.type
_entity_poly.pdbx_seq_one_letter_code
_entity_poly.pdbx_strand_id
1 'polypeptide(L)'
;MISLLLIFLVIPGIFGEQCLTDQWPPKPERTVPTYVVNLDNPPMERWNQVVTAFKSEIIDILTFFKAYIIEISPNLKFLLISC
;
A
#
# COMPACT_ATOMS: atom_id res chain seq x y z
N MET A 1 57.73 -5.15 8.67
CA MET A 1 56.77 -4.72 9.71
C MET A 1 55.51 -4.25 9.01
N ILE A 2 54.36 -4.71 9.49
CA ILE A 2 53.07 -4.80 8.80
C ILE A 2 52.60 -3.43 8.31
N SER A 3 52.39 -3.32 7.00
CA SER A 3 51.82 -2.15 6.35
C SER A 3 50.37 -1.96 6.81
N LEU A 4 50.13 -0.87 7.54
CA LEU A 4 48.84 -0.38 8.05
C LEU A 4 47.91 0.14 6.93
N LEU A 5 47.85 -0.58 5.80
CA LEU A 5 47.04 -0.25 4.62
C LEU A 5 45.96 -1.32 4.37
N LEU A 6 45.36 -1.85 5.44
CA LEU A 6 44.25 -2.81 5.38
C LEU A 6 43.08 -2.37 6.28
N ILE A 7 42.78 -1.08 6.33
CA ILE A 7 41.55 -0.57 6.95
C ILE A 7 40.98 0.47 5.99
N PHE A 8 40.36 0.02 4.90
CA PHE A 8 39.29 0.69 4.13
C PHE A 8 38.96 -0.20 2.93
N LEU A 9 38.62 -1.47 3.15
CA LEU A 9 37.73 -2.12 2.19
C LEU A 9 36.31 -1.74 2.61
N VAL A 10 35.78 -0.77 1.89
CA VAL A 10 34.38 -0.35 1.90
C VAL A 10 33.51 -1.60 1.98
N ILE A 11 32.82 -1.81 3.11
CA ILE A 11 31.71 -2.74 3.16
C ILE A 11 30.65 -2.05 2.29
N PRO A 12 30.39 -2.51 1.05
CA PRO A 12 29.33 -1.91 0.25
C PRO A 12 28.06 -2.11 1.07
N GLY A 13 27.31 -1.03 1.27
CA GLY A 13 26.12 -1.03 2.12
C GLY A 13 25.32 -2.32 1.90
N ILE A 14 25.08 -3.03 2.99
CA ILE A 14 24.38 -4.33 3.02
C ILE A 14 22.92 -4.23 2.49
N PHE A 15 22.49 -3.01 2.15
CA PHE A 15 21.23 -2.63 1.55
C PHE A 15 21.43 -1.72 0.33
N GLY A 16 22.40 -2.04 -0.54
CA GLY A 16 22.53 -1.41 -1.85
C GLY A 16 21.71 -2.19 -2.88
N GLU A 17 20.68 -1.58 -3.45
CA GLU A 17 19.96 -2.18 -4.58
C GLU A 17 20.82 -2.06 -5.86
N GLN A 18 20.83 -3.13 -6.67
CA GLN A 18 21.43 -3.08 -8.00
C GLN A 18 20.53 -2.28 -8.94
N CYS A 19 21.12 -1.41 -9.76
CA CYS A 19 20.36 -0.68 -10.78
C CYS A 19 19.74 -1.66 -11.78
N LEU A 20 18.42 -1.65 -11.91
CA LEU A 20 17.70 -2.43 -12.92
C LEU A 20 17.60 -1.63 -14.22
N THR A 21 17.97 -2.24 -15.35
CA THR A 21 17.74 -1.69 -16.69
C THR A 21 16.47 -2.27 -17.31
N ASP A 22 15.95 -1.63 -18.35
CA ASP A 22 14.86 -2.16 -19.19
C ASP A 22 13.53 -2.44 -18.44
N GLN A 23 13.29 -1.73 -17.34
CA GLN A 23 12.06 -1.86 -16.54
C GLN A 23 10.88 -1.05 -17.11
N TRP A 24 11.09 -0.33 -18.21
CA TRP A 24 10.08 0.51 -18.86
C TRP A 24 9.73 -0.02 -20.26
N PRO A 25 8.45 -0.12 -20.63
CA PRO A 25 7.28 0.19 -19.79
C PRO A 25 7.04 -0.87 -18.70
N PRO A 26 6.34 -0.53 -17.60
CA PRO A 26 5.99 -1.49 -16.58
C PRO A 26 5.16 -2.63 -17.18
N LYS A 27 5.27 -3.81 -16.59
CA LYS A 27 4.51 -4.97 -17.06
C LYS A 27 3.00 -4.69 -17.00
N PRO A 28 2.23 -5.10 -18.03
CA PRO A 28 0.82 -4.73 -18.17
C PRO A 28 -0.08 -5.27 -17.05
N GLU A 29 0.34 -6.32 -16.32
CA GLU A 29 -0.42 -6.87 -15.19
C GLU A 29 -0.50 -5.90 -13.99
N ARG A 30 0.31 -4.84 -14.00
CA ARG A 30 0.29 -3.76 -13.00
C ARG A 30 -0.55 -2.55 -13.44
N THR A 31 -1.36 -2.70 -14.49
CA THR A 31 -2.23 -1.62 -14.96
C THR A 31 -3.32 -1.34 -13.94
N VAL A 32 -3.52 -0.07 -13.62
CA VAL A 32 -4.58 0.38 -12.71
C VAL A 32 -5.82 0.74 -13.54
N PRO A 33 -7.01 0.20 -13.22
CA PRO A 33 -8.23 0.51 -13.96
C PRO A 33 -8.63 1.98 -13.80
N THR A 34 -9.17 2.56 -14.88
CA THR A 34 -9.69 3.93 -14.88
C THR A 34 -11.21 3.89 -14.79
N TYR A 35 -11.78 4.79 -14.00
CA TYR A 35 -13.23 4.96 -13.84
C TYR A 35 -13.63 6.39 -14.16
N VAL A 36 -14.79 6.57 -14.79
CA VAL A 36 -15.36 7.89 -15.08
C VAL A 36 -16.33 8.26 -13.97
N VAL A 37 -16.03 9.34 -13.25
CA VAL A 37 -16.91 9.87 -12.21
C VAL A 37 -17.75 10.99 -12.81
N ASN A 38 -19.04 10.74 -13.03
CA ASN A 38 -19.94 11.75 -13.56
C ASN A 38 -20.31 12.77 -12.45
N LEU A 39 -19.96 14.04 -12.66
CA LEU A 39 -20.24 15.13 -11.71
C LEU A 39 -21.70 15.60 -11.76
N ASP A 40 -22.42 15.29 -12.83
CA ASP A 40 -23.85 15.64 -12.97
C ASP A 40 -24.75 14.74 -12.11
N ASN A 41 -24.28 13.54 -11.76
CA ASN A 41 -25.00 12.63 -10.88
C ASN A 41 -25.08 13.19 -9.45
N PRO A 42 -26.14 12.83 -8.68
CA PRO A 42 -26.21 13.12 -7.25
C PRO A 42 -24.95 12.64 -6.53
N PRO A 43 -24.42 13.39 -5.54
CA PRO A 43 -23.16 13.03 -4.85
C PRO A 43 -23.13 11.59 -4.31
N MET A 44 -24.26 11.09 -3.82
CA MET A 44 -24.41 9.73 -3.29
C MET A 44 -24.23 8.63 -4.34
N GLU A 45 -24.37 8.93 -5.63
CA GLU A 45 -24.36 7.94 -6.71
C GLU A 45 -23.04 7.92 -7.50
N ARG A 46 -22.23 8.98 -7.39
CA ARG A 46 -21.02 9.19 -8.21
C ARG A 46 -19.99 8.06 -8.10
N TRP A 47 -19.92 7.43 -6.93
CA TRP A 47 -18.92 6.42 -6.60
C TRP A 47 -19.43 4.98 -6.65
N ASN A 48 -20.70 4.77 -7.01
CA ASN A 48 -21.33 3.45 -7.01
C ASN A 48 -20.54 2.43 -7.87
N GLN A 49 -20.03 2.86 -9.02
CA GLN A 49 -19.24 2.00 -9.91
C GLN A 49 -17.95 1.51 -9.23
N VAL A 50 -17.19 2.44 -8.62
CA VAL A 50 -15.92 2.13 -7.95
C VAL A 50 -16.15 1.25 -6.72
N VAL A 51 -17.13 1.61 -5.88
CA VAL A 51 -17.46 0.85 -4.66
C VAL A 51 -17.96 -0.54 -5.01
N THR A 52 -18.73 -0.71 -6.09
CA THR A 52 -19.19 -2.03 -6.53
C THR A 52 -18.02 -2.89 -7.00
N ALA A 53 -17.05 -2.31 -7.73
CA ALA A 53 -15.90 -3.04 -8.25
C ALA A 53 -14.93 -3.52 -7.17
N PHE A 54 -14.74 -2.73 -6.10
CA PHE A 54 -13.76 -3.01 -5.04
C PHE A 54 -14.39 -3.27 -3.66
N LYS A 55 -15.66 -3.68 -3.63
CA LYS A 55 -16.42 -3.84 -2.38
C LYS A 55 -15.73 -4.79 -1.40
N SER A 56 -15.25 -5.92 -1.90
CA SER A 56 -14.55 -6.96 -1.11
C SER A 56 -13.29 -6.40 -0.48
N GLU A 57 -12.44 -5.76 -1.26
CA GLU A 57 -11.15 -5.24 -0.85
C GLU A 57 -11.33 -4.11 0.18
N ILE A 58 -12.34 -3.27 0.00
CA ILE A 58 -12.71 -2.24 0.99
C ILE A 58 -13.12 -2.90 2.31
N ILE A 59 -13.95 -3.96 2.28
CA ILE A 59 -14.38 -4.69 3.48
C ILE A 59 -13.17 -5.36 4.16
N ASP A 60 -12.25 -5.95 3.40
CA ASP A 60 -11.06 -6.60 3.93
C ASP A 60 -10.15 -5.60 4.64
N ILE A 61 -9.90 -4.44 4.00
CA ILE A 61 -9.12 -3.35 4.58
C ILE A 61 -9.77 -2.84 5.87
N LEU A 62 -11.09 -2.60 5.85
CA LEU A 62 -11.82 -2.14 7.03
C LEU A 62 -11.77 -3.16 8.17
N THR A 63 -11.90 -4.44 7.84
CA THR A 63 -11.85 -5.54 8.82
C THR A 63 -10.46 -5.61 9.46
N PHE A 64 -9.41 -5.55 8.65
CA PHE A 64 -8.03 -5.50 9.13
C PHE A 64 -7.79 -4.31 10.06
N PHE A 65 -8.16 -3.10 9.64
CA PHE A 65 -7.97 -1.91 10.47
C PHE A 65 -8.74 -1.98 11.79
N LYS A 66 -9.98 -2.46 11.78
CA LYS A 66 -10.75 -2.65 13.02
C LYS A 66 -10.07 -3.62 13.97
N ALA A 67 -9.57 -4.75 13.45
CA ALA A 67 -8.85 -5.73 14.27
C ALA A 67 -7.56 -5.14 14.85
N TYR A 68 -6.77 -4.46 14.02
CA TYR A 68 -5.52 -3.82 14.44
C TYR A 68 -5.72 -2.76 15.53
N ILE A 69 -6.76 -1.92 15.41
CA ILE A 69 -7.06 -0.91 16.43
C ILE A 69 -7.49 -1.57 17.75
N ILE A 70 -8.26 -2.66 17.70
CA ILE A 70 -8.66 -3.40 18.91
C ILE A 70 -7.44 -4.03 19.59
N GLU A 71 -6.48 -4.54 18.81
CA GLU A 71 -5.24 -5.10 19.34
C GLU A 71 -4.43 -4.04 20.10
N ILE A 72 -4.30 -2.83 19.54
CA ILE A 72 -3.56 -1.73 20.18
C ILE A 72 -4.32 -1.13 21.36
N SER A 73 -5.64 -0.98 21.24
CA SER A 73 -6.47 -0.34 22.26
C SER A 73 -7.78 -1.10 22.43
N PRO A 74 -7.82 -2.10 23.33
CA PRO A 74 -9.00 -2.92 23.57
C PRO A 74 -10.23 -2.11 24.01
N ASN A 75 -10.02 -0.94 24.61
CA ASN A 75 -11.08 -0.02 25.06
C ASN A 75 -11.86 0.62 23.89
N LEU A 76 -11.28 0.67 22.68
CA LEU A 76 -11.95 1.20 21.48
C LEU A 76 -12.88 0.19 20.81
N LYS A 77 -12.94 -1.05 21.29
CA LYS A 77 -13.81 -2.11 20.74
C LYS A 77 -15.28 -1.66 20.63
N PHE A 78 -15.77 -0.89 21.59
CA PHE A 78 -17.15 -0.37 21.58
C PHE A 78 -17.41 0.62 20.43
N LEU A 79 -16.42 1.41 20.01
CA LEU A 79 -16.59 2.44 18.98
C LEU A 79 -16.52 1.88 17.54
N LEU A 80 -15.93 0.69 17.35
CA LEU A 80 -15.67 0.11 16.03
C LEU A 80 -16.74 -0.89 15.55
N ILE A 81 -17.63 -1.29 16.46
CA ILE A 81 -18.75 -2.22 16.20
C ILE A 81 -20.02 -1.47 15.77
N SER A 82 -20.09 -0.15 15.98
CA SER A 82 -21.22 0.69 15.58
C SER A 82 -21.12 1.11 14.11
N CYS A 83 -21.68 0.30 13.22
CA CYS A 83 -22.18 0.72 11.91
C CYS A 83 -23.61 0.20 11.76
#